data_AF-A0A3T0N4T2-F1
#
_entry.id   AF-A0A3T0N4T2-F1
#
_cell.length_a   1.000
_cell.length_b   1.000
_cell.length_c   1.000
_cell.angle_alpha   90.00
_cell.angle_beta   90.00
_cell.angle_gamma   90.00
#
_symmetry.space_group_name_H-M   'P 1'
#
loop_
_entity.id
_entity.type
_entity.pdbx_description
1 polymer ?
#
loop_
_entity_poly.entity_id
_entity_poly.type
_entity_poly.pdbx_seq_one_letter_code
_entity_poly.pdbx_strand_id
1 'polypeptide(L)'
;MERFSRSWLCALLIALLPSVSWANADVHILSIGNGHYAARPGEPAANVTGASISARLALLRLGRLVGAETAMLLHSKPGQLVSRNDVFEAIDDLVQRAKATPNDDRLIVYYNGHGFGEGIGWNAFLQPGDVIMPSELNSFDPEILATDLVYVAEIVDTLERSEIPYMLLIDACYEGESASFASPVLTETAIGNLRDVADVLRFFNQFRGPNPVVFSAEPGTVVETVAPPPSVGLDQVTIGPLARRLALALEEIGQNDLIVQNLVDRLTDRELDRQTSQAVSHFEVGDFRQIVYRPSVVEVNTRIGTSSLAVATPLANVAPALETQSASRGVLSATLQMNGPKGEWVLDDQTREFVLGQDDLEIVTFEAGEISLVFSGGGEDWDVNFAAPSGASFERGMTITARRFFFQEKNEGGLEISGDGRACNEIEGNIEVNEASFDADGLVALELSFEQRCDGQSTLLKGNFQIALDTP
;
A
#
# COMPACT_ATOMS: atom_id res chain seq x y z
N MET A 1 4.22 -21.25 -60.89
CA MET A 1 3.94 -21.40 -59.45
C MET A 1 4.23 -20.06 -58.81
N GLU A 2 3.15 -19.37 -58.52
CA GLU A 2 3.10 -18.00 -58.03
C GLU A 2 3.69 -17.88 -56.63
N ARG A 3 4.38 -16.76 -56.36
CA ARG A 3 4.29 -16.10 -55.06
C ARG A 3 4.51 -14.60 -55.25
N PHE A 4 3.41 -13.89 -55.10
CA PHE A 4 3.31 -12.44 -55.03
C PHE A 4 4.26 -11.88 -53.96
N SER A 5 5.23 -11.07 -54.39
CA SER A 5 5.91 -10.09 -53.53
C SER A 5 5.21 -8.75 -53.74
N ARG A 6 4.22 -8.46 -52.88
CA ARG A 6 3.68 -7.10 -52.72
C ARG A 6 4.27 -6.50 -51.44
N SER A 7 5.43 -5.89 -51.61
CA SER A 7 5.92 -4.77 -50.82
C SER A 7 4.93 -3.61 -50.95
N TRP A 8 4.03 -3.47 -49.96
CA TRP A 8 3.17 -2.29 -49.80
C TRP A 8 3.48 -1.67 -48.44
N LEU A 9 4.01 -0.45 -48.52
CA LEU A 9 3.97 0.64 -47.54
C LEU A 9 3.23 0.33 -46.22
N CYS A 10 3.98 0.06 -45.15
CA CYS A 10 3.57 0.48 -43.80
C CYS A 10 4.14 1.87 -43.55
N ALA A 11 3.51 2.87 -44.16
CA ALA A 11 3.65 4.27 -43.80
C ALA A 11 2.28 4.78 -43.38
N LEU A 12 2.24 5.35 -42.17
CA LEU A 12 1.15 6.13 -41.56
C LEU A 12 -0.19 5.43 -41.31
N LEU A 13 -0.42 5.15 -40.03
CA LEU A 13 -1.60 5.64 -39.32
C LEU A 13 -1.16 6.05 -37.91
N ILE A 14 -0.29 7.06 -37.84
CA ILE A 14 -0.27 7.95 -36.68
C ILE A 14 -1.58 8.71 -36.81
N ALA A 15 -2.56 8.36 -35.99
CA ALA A 15 -3.76 9.15 -35.87
C ALA A 15 -3.32 10.60 -35.57
N LEU A 16 -3.66 11.52 -36.48
CA LEU A 16 -3.64 12.95 -36.20
C LEU A 16 -4.68 13.18 -35.10
N LEU A 17 -4.31 12.91 -33.86
CA LEU A 17 -5.05 13.35 -32.70
C LEU A 17 -5.04 14.88 -32.73
N PRO A 18 -6.19 15.55 -32.62
CA PRO A 18 -6.20 17.01 -32.49
C PRO A 18 -5.34 17.36 -31.28
N SER A 19 -4.42 18.31 -31.45
CA SER A 19 -3.58 18.83 -30.37
C SER A 19 -4.50 19.38 -29.27
N VAL A 20 -4.63 18.65 -28.17
CA VAL A 20 -5.48 19.03 -27.03
C VAL A 20 -4.74 20.06 -26.20
N SER A 21 -4.92 21.34 -26.54
CA SER A 21 -4.40 22.46 -25.78
C SER A 21 -5.13 22.55 -24.44
N TRP A 22 -4.42 22.50 -23.31
CA TRP A 22 -5.02 22.79 -21.99
C TRP A 22 -5.18 24.31 -21.72
N ALA A 23 -4.72 25.16 -22.66
CA ALA A 23 -4.86 26.59 -22.55
C ALA A 23 -6.33 27.03 -22.73
N ASN A 24 -6.84 27.77 -21.75
CA ASN A 24 -8.21 28.26 -21.60
C ASN A 24 -9.30 27.24 -21.24
N ALA A 25 -8.90 26.06 -20.78
CA ALA A 25 -9.81 25.06 -20.25
C ALA A 25 -10.40 25.43 -18.88
N ASP A 26 -11.62 25.00 -18.61
CA ASP A 26 -12.19 25.00 -17.27
C ASP A 26 -11.76 23.72 -16.54
N VAL A 27 -11.30 23.88 -15.30
CA VAL A 27 -10.76 22.76 -14.52
C VAL A 27 -11.74 22.38 -13.42
N HIS A 28 -12.15 21.11 -13.42
CA HIS A 28 -13.03 20.52 -12.43
C HIS A 28 -12.22 19.55 -11.57
N ILE A 29 -12.22 19.78 -10.26
CA ILE A 29 -11.43 19.00 -9.31
C ILE A 29 -12.33 18.26 -8.35
N LEU A 30 -12.12 16.96 -8.23
CA LEU A 30 -12.62 16.13 -7.14
C LEU A 30 -11.46 15.67 -6.27
N SER A 31 -11.58 15.86 -4.97
CA SER A 31 -10.64 15.32 -4.00
C SER A 31 -11.36 14.45 -2.98
N ILE A 32 -10.85 13.24 -2.76
CA ILE A 32 -11.44 12.23 -1.88
C ILE A 32 -10.46 11.93 -0.75
N GLY A 33 -10.92 12.07 0.50
CA GLY A 33 -10.13 11.75 1.70
C GLY A 33 -10.80 10.70 2.56
N ASN A 34 -10.43 9.43 2.35
CA ASN A 34 -10.94 8.29 3.10
C ASN A 34 -9.99 7.93 4.26
N GLY A 35 -10.36 8.32 5.48
CA GLY A 35 -9.54 8.19 6.68
C GLY A 35 -10.20 7.43 7.81
N HIS A 36 -11.46 7.00 7.64
CA HIS A 36 -12.18 6.22 8.63
C HIS A 36 -12.70 4.94 8.00
N TYR A 37 -12.41 3.81 8.66
CA TYR A 37 -12.74 2.48 8.18
C TYR A 37 -13.52 1.70 9.24
N ALA A 38 -14.36 0.80 8.78
CA ALA A 38 -14.94 -0.24 9.61
C ALA A 38 -13.85 -1.25 10.01
N ALA A 39 -13.95 -1.73 11.24
CA ALA A 39 -13.02 -2.70 11.81
C ALA A 39 -13.79 -3.95 12.24
N ARG A 40 -13.06 -5.05 12.41
CA ARG A 40 -13.61 -6.24 13.04
C ARG A 40 -13.91 -5.98 14.51
N PRO A 41 -14.90 -6.68 15.10
CA PRO A 41 -15.17 -6.56 16.52
C PRO A 41 -13.94 -6.92 17.36
N GLY A 42 -13.47 -5.99 18.21
CA GLY A 42 -12.31 -6.19 19.07
C GLY A 42 -10.98 -5.73 18.47
N GLU A 43 -10.93 -5.40 17.18
CA GLU A 43 -9.74 -4.86 16.52
C GLU A 43 -9.83 -3.34 16.35
N PRO A 44 -8.70 -2.61 16.42
CA PRO A 44 -8.68 -1.19 16.10
C PRO A 44 -8.96 -0.96 14.62
N ALA A 45 -9.69 0.11 14.30
CA ALA A 45 -9.87 0.52 12.91
C ALA A 45 -8.55 1.00 12.32
N ALA A 46 -8.20 0.48 11.13
CA ALA A 46 -7.05 0.90 10.34
C ALA A 46 -7.29 2.31 9.74
N ASN A 47 -7.48 3.33 10.58
CA ASN A 47 -7.77 4.68 10.14
C ASN A 47 -6.54 5.36 9.53
N VAL A 48 -6.67 5.90 8.33
CA VAL A 48 -5.62 6.72 7.71
C VAL A 48 -5.69 8.14 8.25
N THR A 49 -4.85 8.40 9.25
CA THR A 49 -4.73 9.73 9.87
C THR A 49 -4.26 10.74 8.83
N GLY A 50 -4.94 11.89 8.72
CA GLY A 50 -4.55 12.93 7.77
C GLY A 50 -5.19 12.80 6.39
N ALA A 51 -5.99 11.78 6.08
CA ALA A 51 -6.54 11.60 4.74
C ALA A 51 -7.46 12.74 4.27
N SER A 52 -8.38 13.16 5.12
CA SER A 52 -9.25 14.32 4.85
C SER A 52 -8.44 15.63 4.74
N ILE A 53 -7.33 15.74 5.47
CA ILE A 53 -6.45 16.92 5.42
C ILE A 53 -5.69 16.94 4.10
N SER A 54 -5.14 15.80 3.68
CA SER A 54 -4.40 15.60 2.43
C SER A 54 -5.27 15.95 1.22
N ALA A 55 -6.50 15.41 1.17
CA ALA A 55 -7.48 15.73 0.14
C ALA A 55 -7.80 17.23 0.10
N ARG A 56 -8.08 17.84 1.26
CA ARG A 56 -8.36 19.28 1.30
C ARG A 56 -7.16 20.12 0.87
N LEU A 57 -5.94 19.72 1.24
CA LEU A 57 -4.71 20.40 0.86
C LEU A 57 -4.51 20.34 -0.66
N ALA A 58 -4.58 19.15 -1.25
CA ALA A 58 -4.46 18.94 -2.69
C ALA A 58 -5.49 19.78 -3.46
N LEU A 59 -6.77 19.70 -3.06
CA LEU A 59 -7.87 20.46 -3.66
C LEU A 59 -7.62 21.97 -3.62
N LEU A 60 -7.22 22.52 -2.47
CA LEU A 60 -7.03 23.95 -2.33
C LEU A 60 -5.78 24.45 -3.04
N ARG A 61 -4.69 23.68 -3.04
CA ARG A 61 -3.45 24.06 -3.73
C ARG A 61 -3.66 24.07 -5.25
N LEU A 62 -4.20 22.98 -5.80
CA LEU A 62 -4.50 22.89 -7.23
C LEU A 62 -5.61 23.87 -7.62
N GLY A 63 -6.74 23.83 -6.92
CA GLY A 63 -7.91 24.62 -7.26
C GLY A 63 -7.63 26.12 -7.28
N ARG A 64 -6.94 26.64 -6.27
CA ARG A 64 -6.59 28.07 -6.24
C ARG A 64 -5.63 28.46 -7.33
N LEU A 65 -4.72 27.58 -7.71
CA LEU A 65 -3.68 27.84 -8.70
C LEU A 65 -4.26 27.87 -10.12
N VAL A 66 -5.19 26.97 -10.43
CA VAL A 66 -5.82 26.84 -11.75
C VAL A 66 -7.14 27.61 -11.87
N GLY A 67 -7.66 28.12 -10.76
CA GLY A 67 -8.96 28.79 -10.70
C GLY A 67 -10.09 27.83 -11.02
N ALA A 68 -10.14 26.70 -10.30
CA ALA A 68 -11.07 25.61 -10.59
C ALA A 68 -12.53 26.10 -10.65
N GLU A 69 -13.20 25.76 -11.74
CA GLU A 69 -14.63 26.05 -11.96
C GLU A 69 -15.50 25.18 -11.04
N THR A 70 -15.07 23.95 -10.80
CA THR A 70 -15.67 23.06 -9.80
C THR A 70 -14.60 22.55 -8.85
N ALA A 71 -14.88 22.63 -7.56
CA ALA A 71 -14.06 22.02 -6.53
C ALA A 71 -14.94 21.23 -5.56
N MET A 72 -14.81 19.91 -5.61
CA MET A 72 -15.57 18.97 -4.79
C MET A 72 -14.63 18.26 -3.81
N LEU A 73 -15.03 18.22 -2.54
CA LEU A 73 -14.35 17.46 -1.50
C LEU A 73 -15.29 16.37 -0.99
N LEU A 74 -14.96 15.11 -1.17
CA LEU A 74 -15.62 13.98 -0.49
C LEU A 74 -14.70 13.49 0.63
N HIS A 75 -15.21 13.35 1.84
CA HIS A 75 -14.37 12.84 2.92
C HIS A 75 -15.14 12.06 3.99
N SER A 76 -14.42 11.16 4.67
CA SER A 76 -14.95 10.40 5.80
C SER A 76 -14.90 11.20 7.11
N LYS A 77 -15.72 10.81 8.09
CA LYS A 77 -15.70 11.26 9.48
C LYS A 77 -15.93 10.07 10.42
N PRO A 78 -15.67 10.19 11.73
CA PRO A 78 -16.05 9.16 12.69
C PRO A 78 -17.54 8.81 12.56
N GLY A 79 -17.85 7.56 12.25
CA GLY A 79 -19.21 7.05 12.05
C GLY A 79 -19.87 7.37 10.70
N GLN A 80 -19.22 8.15 9.82
CA GLN A 80 -19.68 8.46 8.47
C GLN A 80 -18.59 8.10 7.45
N LEU A 81 -18.72 6.91 6.89
CA LEU A 81 -17.70 6.24 6.08
C LEU A 81 -17.92 6.54 4.60
N VAL A 82 -16.84 6.62 3.82
CA VAL A 82 -16.91 6.78 2.36
C VAL A 82 -17.06 5.41 1.73
N SER A 83 -18.21 5.13 1.12
CA SER A 83 -18.47 3.88 0.42
C SER A 83 -17.92 3.88 -1.01
N ARG A 84 -17.89 2.70 -1.65
CA ARG A 84 -17.61 2.57 -3.08
C ARG A 84 -18.56 3.41 -3.93
N ASN A 85 -19.85 3.42 -3.58
CA ASN A 85 -20.86 4.20 -4.29
C ASN A 85 -20.62 5.71 -4.15
N ASP A 86 -20.25 6.20 -2.96
CA ASP A 86 -19.93 7.61 -2.76
C ASP A 86 -18.80 8.08 -3.68
N VAL A 87 -17.78 7.23 -3.90
CA VAL A 87 -16.65 7.51 -4.78
C VAL A 87 -17.10 7.66 -6.24
N PHE A 88 -17.82 6.67 -6.77
CA PHE A 88 -18.27 6.70 -8.17
C PHE A 88 -19.35 7.76 -8.43
N GLU A 89 -20.29 7.99 -7.50
CA GLU A 89 -21.27 9.08 -7.61
C GLU A 89 -20.59 10.46 -7.60
N ALA A 90 -19.51 10.62 -6.84
CA ALA A 90 -18.75 11.88 -6.85
C ALA A 90 -18.00 12.09 -8.18
N ILE A 91 -17.43 11.02 -8.76
CA ILE A 91 -16.80 11.07 -10.09
C ILE A 91 -17.85 11.39 -11.16
N ASP A 92 -19.01 10.74 -11.12
CA ASP A 92 -20.09 10.97 -12.07
C ASP A 92 -20.63 12.41 -11.98
N ASP A 93 -20.83 12.95 -10.78
CA ASP A 93 -21.26 14.35 -10.61
C ASP A 93 -20.17 15.33 -11.09
N LEU A 94 -18.88 15.02 -10.91
CA LEU A 94 -17.79 15.82 -11.48
C LEU A 94 -17.87 15.85 -13.01
N VAL A 95 -18.01 14.69 -13.64
CA VAL A 95 -18.11 14.55 -15.11
C VAL A 95 -19.36 15.26 -15.63
N GLN A 96 -20.50 15.11 -14.95
CA GLN A 96 -21.74 15.78 -15.34
C GLN A 96 -21.63 17.31 -15.26
N ARG A 97 -20.94 17.84 -14.24
CA ARG A 97 -20.70 19.28 -14.10
C ARG A 97 -19.83 19.83 -15.21
N ALA A 98 -18.76 19.12 -15.58
CA ALA A 98 -17.92 19.49 -16.72
C ALA A 98 -18.76 19.53 -18.01
N LYS A 99 -19.41 18.41 -18.34
CA LYS A 99 -20.26 18.27 -19.54
C LYS A 99 -21.49 19.20 -19.59
N ALA A 100 -21.85 19.85 -18.48
CA ALA A 100 -22.96 20.79 -18.45
C ALA A 100 -22.67 22.06 -19.27
N THR A 101 -21.39 22.32 -19.58
CA THR A 101 -20.95 23.44 -20.40
C THR A 101 -20.36 22.97 -21.72
N PRO A 102 -20.36 23.80 -22.78
CA PRO A 102 -19.71 23.47 -24.04
C PRO A 102 -18.21 23.86 -24.03
N ASN A 103 -17.60 23.98 -22.85
CA ASN A 103 -16.23 24.46 -22.71
C ASN A 103 -15.23 23.31 -22.95
N ASP A 104 -13.97 23.69 -23.06
CA ASP A 104 -12.88 22.71 -23.18
C ASP A 104 -12.48 22.27 -21.77
N ASP A 105 -13.18 21.29 -21.19
CA ASP A 105 -13.05 20.96 -19.75
C ASP A 105 -11.86 20.04 -19.45
N ARG A 106 -11.35 20.08 -18.20
CA ARG A 106 -10.32 19.17 -17.69
C ARG A 106 -10.73 18.63 -16.32
N LEU A 107 -10.42 17.36 -16.07
CA LEU A 107 -10.70 16.72 -14.79
C LEU A 107 -9.41 16.51 -14.00
N ILE A 108 -9.45 16.80 -12.70
CA ILE A 108 -8.41 16.35 -11.76
C ILE A 108 -9.10 15.58 -10.65
N VAL A 109 -8.70 14.33 -10.45
CA VAL A 109 -9.19 13.50 -9.35
C VAL A 109 -8.01 13.16 -8.44
N TYR A 110 -8.13 13.50 -7.17
CA TYR A 110 -7.18 13.09 -6.13
C TYR A 110 -7.88 12.17 -5.13
N TYR A 111 -7.25 11.07 -4.77
CA TYR A 111 -7.72 10.14 -3.75
C TYR A 111 -6.63 9.93 -2.70
N ASN A 112 -6.99 9.96 -1.42
CA ASN A 112 -6.15 9.45 -0.33
C ASN A 112 -6.93 8.51 0.58
N GLY A 113 -6.31 7.38 0.91
CA GLY A 113 -6.87 6.33 1.74
C GLY A 113 -6.05 5.04 1.65
N HIS A 114 -6.64 3.92 2.10
CA HIS A 114 -6.02 2.61 1.99
C HIS A 114 -6.12 2.07 0.57
N GLY A 115 -5.06 1.39 0.15
CA GLY A 115 -4.96 0.77 -1.16
C GLY A 115 -4.18 -0.52 -1.12
N PHE A 116 -4.54 -1.43 -2.02
CA PHE A 116 -4.00 -2.76 -2.16
C PHE A 116 -3.58 -2.99 -3.61
N GLY A 117 -2.50 -3.72 -3.79
CA GLY A 117 -1.99 -4.21 -5.04
C GLY A 117 -2.20 -5.71 -5.19
N GLU A 118 -2.48 -6.15 -6.41
CA GLU A 118 -2.48 -7.57 -6.73
C GLU A 118 -1.16 -7.96 -7.43
N GLY A 119 -0.56 -9.07 -6.99
CA GLY A 119 0.81 -9.45 -7.31
C GLY A 119 1.10 -9.89 -8.75
N ILE A 120 0.10 -10.36 -9.48
CA ILE A 120 0.25 -10.86 -10.84
C ILE A 120 0.16 -9.70 -11.83
N GLY A 121 -0.99 -9.04 -11.87
CA GLY A 121 -1.32 -8.03 -12.86
C GLY A 121 -1.01 -6.60 -12.43
N TRP A 122 -0.61 -6.36 -11.18
CA TRP A 122 -0.58 -5.02 -10.58
C TRP A 122 -1.95 -4.35 -10.71
N ASN A 123 -3.01 -5.05 -10.31
CA ASN A 123 -4.31 -4.39 -10.17
C ASN A 123 -4.28 -3.54 -8.88
N ALA A 124 -4.70 -2.28 -8.97
CA ALA A 124 -4.76 -1.37 -7.83
C ALA A 124 -6.19 -1.22 -7.32
N PHE A 125 -6.42 -1.54 -6.06
CA PHE A 125 -7.73 -1.45 -5.39
C PHE A 125 -7.66 -0.47 -4.22
N LEU A 126 -8.71 0.31 -4.00
CA LEU A 126 -8.81 1.23 -2.88
C LEU A 126 -9.91 0.77 -1.94
N GLN A 127 -9.64 0.74 -0.65
CA GLN A 127 -10.59 0.27 0.35
C GLN A 127 -11.72 1.30 0.55
N PRO A 128 -12.98 0.92 0.37
CA PRO A 128 -14.10 1.70 0.90
C PRO A 128 -14.10 1.67 2.43
N GLY A 129 -14.54 2.76 3.06
CA GLY A 129 -14.61 2.84 4.51
C GLY A 129 -15.57 1.82 5.14
N ASP A 130 -16.57 1.33 4.40
CA ASP A 130 -17.57 0.36 4.86
C ASP A 130 -17.27 -1.10 4.48
N VAL A 131 -16.09 -1.37 3.94
CA VAL A 131 -15.60 -2.74 3.72
C VAL A 131 -14.61 -3.11 4.82
N ILE A 132 -14.91 -4.18 5.55
CA ILE A 132 -14.01 -4.76 6.56
C ILE A 132 -13.05 -5.71 5.86
N MET A 133 -11.76 -5.37 5.89
CA MET A 133 -10.71 -6.20 5.28
C MET A 133 -10.44 -7.44 6.13
N PRO A 134 -10.01 -8.54 5.50
CA PRO A 134 -9.47 -9.68 6.21
C PRO A 134 -8.11 -9.37 6.85
N SER A 135 -7.71 -10.15 7.86
CA SER A 135 -6.40 -10.06 8.53
C SER A 135 -5.26 -10.46 7.61
N GLU A 136 -5.53 -11.30 6.60
CA GLU A 136 -4.57 -11.70 5.57
C GLU A 136 -5.19 -11.54 4.18
N LEU A 137 -4.40 -10.99 3.25
CA LEU A 137 -4.78 -10.76 1.84
C LEU A 137 -4.27 -11.87 0.89
N ASN A 138 -4.01 -13.06 1.44
CA ASN A 138 -3.08 -14.03 0.86
C ASN A 138 -3.56 -14.76 -0.42
N SER A 139 -4.81 -14.56 -0.84
CA SER A 139 -5.25 -14.96 -2.19
C SER A 139 -6.63 -14.42 -2.49
N PHE A 140 -6.74 -13.37 -3.33
CA PHE A 140 -8.04 -12.98 -3.84
C PHE A 140 -8.10 -13.06 -5.36
N ASP A 141 -9.25 -13.59 -5.81
CA ASP A 141 -9.73 -13.44 -7.17
C ASP A 141 -9.88 -11.94 -7.47
N PRO A 142 -9.19 -11.39 -8.48
CA PRO A 142 -9.32 -9.99 -8.87
C PRO A 142 -10.77 -9.58 -9.16
N GLU A 143 -11.64 -10.51 -9.58
CA GLU A 143 -13.06 -10.24 -9.82
C GLU A 143 -13.82 -9.91 -8.54
N ILE A 144 -13.46 -10.55 -7.43
CA ILE A 144 -14.05 -10.32 -6.12
C ILE A 144 -13.61 -8.97 -5.57
N LEU A 145 -12.31 -8.67 -5.65
CA LEU A 145 -11.77 -7.37 -5.25
C LEU A 145 -12.39 -6.23 -6.07
N ALA A 146 -12.55 -6.40 -7.37
CA ALA A 146 -13.15 -5.39 -8.24
C ALA A 146 -14.63 -5.13 -7.94
N THR A 147 -15.35 -6.12 -7.38
CA THR A 147 -16.77 -5.99 -7.05
C THR A 147 -16.98 -5.14 -5.80
N ASP A 148 -16.21 -5.39 -4.75
CA ASP A 148 -16.45 -4.80 -3.43
C ASP A 148 -15.54 -3.60 -3.13
N LEU A 149 -14.33 -3.57 -3.71
CA LEU A 149 -13.41 -2.45 -3.57
C LEU A 149 -13.57 -1.46 -4.72
N VAL A 150 -12.94 -0.30 -4.57
CA VAL A 150 -12.84 0.67 -5.67
C VAL A 150 -11.64 0.28 -6.54
N TYR A 151 -11.90 -0.33 -7.70
CA TYR A 151 -10.85 -0.69 -8.64
C TYR A 151 -10.38 0.55 -9.42
N VAL A 152 -9.07 0.87 -9.39
CA VAL A 152 -8.53 2.06 -10.03
C VAL A 152 -8.73 2.03 -11.56
N ALA A 153 -8.67 0.87 -12.20
CA ALA A 153 -8.93 0.79 -13.64
C ALA A 153 -10.39 1.14 -13.97
N GLU A 154 -11.35 0.89 -13.08
CA GLU A 154 -12.75 1.29 -13.28
C GLU A 154 -12.93 2.81 -13.16
N ILE A 155 -12.15 3.47 -12.28
CA ILE A 155 -12.06 4.93 -12.25
C ILE A 155 -11.52 5.44 -13.58
N VAL A 156 -10.39 4.89 -14.05
CA VAL A 156 -9.75 5.25 -15.32
C VAL A 156 -10.72 5.06 -16.48
N ASP A 157 -11.38 3.91 -16.58
CA ASP A 157 -12.38 3.61 -17.61
C ASP A 157 -13.54 4.62 -17.60
N THR A 158 -13.99 5.02 -16.40
CA THR A 158 -15.07 6.02 -16.25
C THR A 158 -14.63 7.40 -16.74
N LEU A 159 -13.40 7.80 -16.40
CA LEU A 159 -12.81 9.06 -16.87
C LEU A 159 -12.53 9.03 -18.38
N GLU A 160 -12.06 7.91 -18.94
CA GLU A 160 -11.83 7.75 -20.38
C GLU A 160 -13.14 7.82 -21.17
N ARG A 161 -14.20 7.13 -20.72
CA ARG A 161 -15.54 7.22 -21.32
C ARG A 161 -16.14 8.62 -21.27
N SER A 162 -15.63 9.49 -20.38
CA SER A 162 -16.06 10.88 -20.36
C SER A 162 -15.61 11.64 -21.61
N GLU A 163 -14.55 11.19 -22.29
CA GLU A 163 -13.85 11.89 -23.39
C GLU A 163 -13.26 13.26 -22.98
N ILE A 164 -13.20 13.54 -21.67
CA ILE A 164 -12.60 14.76 -21.10
C ILE A 164 -11.18 14.42 -20.66
N PRO A 165 -10.15 15.21 -21.03
CA PRO A 165 -8.79 14.97 -20.57
C PRO A 165 -8.71 15.08 -19.04
N TYR A 166 -8.01 14.14 -18.42
CA TYR A 166 -7.97 14.02 -16.96
C TYR A 166 -6.56 13.82 -16.41
N MET A 167 -6.41 14.06 -15.12
CA MET A 167 -5.28 13.65 -14.28
C MET A 167 -5.84 12.93 -13.05
N LEU A 168 -5.34 11.73 -12.78
CA LEU A 168 -5.70 10.93 -11.61
C LEU A 168 -4.48 10.80 -10.68
N LEU A 169 -4.65 11.21 -9.43
CA LEU A 169 -3.63 11.17 -8.38
C LEU A 169 -4.11 10.21 -7.27
N ILE A 170 -3.43 9.08 -7.12
CA ILE A 170 -3.74 8.05 -6.12
C ILE A 170 -2.67 8.10 -5.04
N ASP A 171 -3.05 8.62 -3.87
CA ASP A 171 -2.24 8.75 -2.66
C ASP A 171 -2.64 7.64 -1.67
N ALA A 172 -2.37 6.39 -2.04
CA ALA A 172 -2.70 5.21 -1.26
C ALA A 172 -1.54 4.21 -1.29
N CYS A 173 -1.49 3.31 -0.31
CA CYS A 173 -0.57 2.18 -0.37
C CYS A 173 -0.87 1.31 -1.59
N TYR A 174 0.11 0.50 -1.98
CA TYR A 174 -0.02 -0.47 -3.05
C TYR A 174 0.44 -1.83 -2.51
N GLU A 175 -0.24 -2.31 -1.48
CA GLU A 175 0.15 -3.51 -0.72
C GLU A 175 -0.16 -4.79 -1.49
N GLY A 176 0.85 -5.56 -1.88
CA GLY A 176 0.65 -6.84 -2.56
C GLY A 176 1.97 -7.57 -2.83
N GLU A 177 2.08 -8.82 -2.38
CA GLU A 177 3.23 -9.65 -2.69
C GLU A 177 3.27 -10.00 -4.18
N SER A 178 4.46 -10.01 -4.80
CA SER A 178 4.61 -10.52 -6.16
C SER A 178 4.23 -12.01 -6.20
N ALA A 179 3.16 -12.34 -6.92
CA ALA A 179 2.74 -13.73 -7.07
C ALA A 179 3.80 -14.52 -7.84
N SER A 180 4.31 -15.58 -7.21
CA SER A 180 5.25 -16.51 -7.83
C SER A 180 4.49 -17.52 -8.70
N PHE A 181 4.76 -17.53 -10.01
CA PHE A 181 4.27 -18.58 -10.90
C PHE A 181 4.96 -19.94 -10.72
N ALA A 182 5.82 -20.10 -9.71
CA ALA A 182 6.54 -21.34 -9.47
C ALA A 182 5.60 -22.38 -8.83
N SER A 183 4.99 -23.22 -9.67
CA SER A 183 4.27 -24.41 -9.23
C SER A 183 5.09 -25.67 -9.56
N PRO A 184 5.22 -26.64 -8.64
CA PRO A 184 5.87 -27.93 -8.92
C PRO A 184 5.16 -28.77 -9.99
N VAL A 185 3.98 -28.34 -10.44
CA VAL A 185 3.14 -29.02 -11.42
C VAL A 185 3.23 -28.41 -12.83
N LEU A 186 3.71 -27.16 -12.95
CA LEU A 186 3.72 -26.44 -14.22
C LEU A 186 5.04 -26.63 -14.98
N THR A 187 4.93 -26.87 -16.28
CA THR A 187 6.11 -26.93 -17.17
C THR A 187 6.74 -25.54 -17.33
N GLU A 188 8.03 -25.47 -17.66
CA GLU A 188 8.71 -24.19 -17.95
C GLU A 188 7.99 -23.36 -19.02
N THR A 189 7.41 -24.01 -20.04
CA THR A 189 6.60 -23.34 -21.07
C THR A 189 5.30 -22.75 -20.51
N ALA A 190 4.64 -23.43 -19.57
CA ALA A 190 3.44 -22.92 -18.93
C ALA A 190 3.77 -21.73 -17.99
N ILE A 191 4.89 -21.79 -17.27
CA ILE A 191 5.40 -20.67 -16.47
C ILE A 191 5.75 -19.47 -17.36
N GLY A 192 6.36 -19.70 -18.52
CA GLY A 192 6.63 -18.67 -19.52
C GLY A 192 5.36 -17.97 -20.01
N ASN A 193 4.36 -18.75 -20.44
CA ASN A 193 3.07 -18.19 -20.91
C ASN A 193 2.36 -17.38 -19.81
N LEU A 194 2.40 -17.82 -18.56
CA LEU A 194 1.79 -17.11 -17.43
C LEU A 194 2.50 -15.79 -17.15
N ARG A 195 3.84 -15.75 -17.25
CA ARG A 195 4.62 -14.50 -17.16
C ARG A 195 4.28 -13.54 -18.28
N ASP A 196 4.18 -14.03 -19.51
CA ASP A 196 3.80 -13.19 -20.66
C ASP A 196 2.41 -12.57 -20.47
N VAL A 197 1.44 -13.33 -19.94
CA VAL A 197 0.11 -12.80 -19.60
C VAL A 197 0.19 -11.79 -18.46
N ALA A 198 0.99 -12.05 -17.42
CA ALA A 198 1.22 -11.11 -16.32
C ALA A 198 1.79 -9.79 -16.84
N ASP A 199 2.80 -9.85 -17.71
CA ASP A 199 3.45 -8.65 -18.25
C ASP A 199 2.50 -7.83 -19.12
N VAL A 200 1.59 -8.48 -19.86
CA VAL A 200 0.49 -7.80 -20.56
C VAL A 200 -0.47 -7.12 -19.59
N LEU A 201 -0.90 -7.81 -18.52
CA LEU A 201 -1.80 -7.24 -17.51
C LEU A 201 -1.14 -6.05 -16.78
N ARG A 202 0.13 -6.20 -16.39
CA ARG A 202 0.93 -5.13 -15.79
C ARG A 202 1.04 -3.94 -16.72
N PHE A 203 1.27 -4.17 -18.02
CA PHE A 203 1.32 -3.09 -19.01
C PHE A 203 0.01 -2.29 -19.06
N PHE A 204 -1.15 -2.96 -18.99
CA PHE A 204 -2.44 -2.27 -18.93
C PHE A 204 -2.60 -1.47 -17.63
N ASN A 205 -2.21 -2.04 -16.49
CA ASN A 205 -2.33 -1.40 -15.18
C ASN A 205 -1.25 -0.34 -14.89
N GLN A 206 -0.32 -0.12 -15.81
CA GLN A 206 0.54 1.05 -15.82
C GLN A 206 -0.18 2.31 -16.33
N PHE A 207 -1.38 2.16 -16.92
CA PHE A 207 -2.20 3.25 -17.45
C PHE A 207 -1.42 4.20 -18.36
N ARG A 208 -0.66 3.61 -19.30
CA ARG A 208 0.11 4.34 -20.30
C ARG A 208 -0.82 5.10 -21.23
N GLY A 209 -0.54 6.37 -21.42
CA GLY A 209 -1.30 7.20 -22.33
C GLY A 209 -1.16 8.69 -22.05
N PRO A 210 -1.96 9.51 -22.74
CA PRO A 210 -1.85 10.96 -22.69
C PRO A 210 -2.54 11.58 -21.46
N ASN A 211 -3.24 10.81 -20.64
CA ASN A 211 -3.86 11.26 -19.39
C ASN A 211 -3.06 10.69 -18.22
N PRO A 212 -2.45 11.52 -17.34
CA PRO A 212 -1.60 11.00 -16.29
C PRO A 212 -2.41 10.28 -15.21
N VAL A 213 -1.96 9.08 -14.87
CA VAL A 213 -2.28 8.40 -13.62
C VAL A 213 -0.99 8.35 -12.79
N VAL A 214 -1.04 8.90 -11.57
CA VAL A 214 0.13 9.05 -10.69
C VAL A 214 -0.17 8.39 -9.36
N PHE A 215 0.69 7.47 -8.94
CA PHE A 215 0.61 6.77 -7.66
C PHE A 215 1.65 7.31 -6.68
N SER A 216 1.32 7.33 -5.39
CA SER A 216 2.27 7.59 -4.28
C SER A 216 3.32 6.50 -4.10
N ALA A 217 3.07 5.30 -4.61
CA ALA A 217 3.78 4.08 -4.29
C ALA A 217 4.06 3.26 -5.55
N GLU A 218 5.15 2.50 -5.55
CA GLU A 218 5.39 1.45 -6.54
C GLU A 218 4.50 0.24 -6.24
N PRO A 219 4.10 -0.55 -7.25
CA PRO A 219 3.37 -1.78 -7.02
C PRO A 219 4.10 -2.71 -6.03
N GLY A 220 3.42 -3.09 -4.95
CA GLY A 220 3.97 -3.94 -3.89
C GLY A 220 4.65 -3.18 -2.75
N THR A 221 4.49 -1.86 -2.65
CA THR A 221 5.11 -1.04 -1.58
C THR A 221 4.07 -0.41 -0.66
N VAL A 222 4.41 -0.32 0.63
CA VAL A 222 3.66 0.40 1.66
C VAL A 222 4.24 1.81 1.77
N VAL A 223 3.38 2.82 1.98
CA VAL A 223 3.85 4.19 2.20
C VAL A 223 3.12 4.82 3.39
N GLU A 224 3.90 5.26 4.37
CA GLU A 224 3.38 5.92 5.56
C GLU A 224 3.04 7.40 5.31
N THR A 225 2.14 7.93 6.15
CA THR A 225 1.87 9.37 6.17
C THR A 225 3.06 10.15 6.72
N VAL A 226 3.25 11.36 6.21
CA VAL A 226 4.42 12.20 6.50
C VAL A 226 4.02 13.57 7.02
N ALA A 227 4.93 14.29 7.67
CA ALA A 227 4.68 15.68 8.05
C ALA A 227 4.45 16.55 6.80
N PRO A 228 3.56 17.55 6.83
CA PRO A 228 3.41 18.53 5.75
C PRO A 228 4.69 19.33 5.50
N PRO A 229 4.85 19.93 4.30
CA PRO A 229 5.89 20.92 4.08
C PRO A 229 5.75 22.09 5.05
N PRO A 230 6.87 22.70 5.53
CA PRO A 230 6.80 23.81 6.48
C PRO A 230 5.95 25.01 6.00
N SER A 231 5.89 25.21 4.69
CA SER A 231 5.06 26.21 4.00
C SER A 231 3.55 26.04 4.17
N VAL A 232 3.09 24.86 4.62
CA VAL A 232 1.68 24.56 4.89
C VAL A 232 1.28 24.97 6.30
N GLY A 233 2.22 25.06 7.25
CA GLY A 233 1.98 25.53 8.62
C GLY A 233 1.06 24.62 9.44
N LEU A 234 1.12 23.31 9.21
CA LEU A 234 0.32 22.29 9.91
C LEU A 234 1.25 21.28 10.61
N ASP A 235 2.06 21.75 11.56
CA ASP A 235 3.17 20.99 12.14
C ASP A 235 2.75 19.84 13.08
N GLN A 236 1.45 19.69 13.38
CA GLN A 236 0.89 18.69 14.29
C GLN A 236 0.02 17.63 13.60
N VAL A 237 0.01 17.59 12.26
CA VAL A 237 -0.76 16.60 11.50
C VAL A 237 0.16 15.88 10.53
N THR A 238 -0.24 14.69 10.10
CA THR A 238 0.39 13.99 8.98
C THR A 238 -0.49 14.12 7.73
N ILE A 239 0.11 13.97 6.56
CA ILE A 239 -0.57 13.94 5.26
C ILE A 239 0.00 12.82 4.38
N GLY A 240 -0.73 12.47 3.33
CA GLY A 240 -0.27 11.51 2.34
C GLY A 240 1.02 11.97 1.64
N PRO A 241 1.91 11.03 1.29
CA PRO A 241 3.16 11.31 0.61
C PRO A 241 2.95 12.06 -0.72
N LEU A 242 1.95 11.69 -1.52
CA LEU A 242 1.70 12.37 -2.80
C LEU A 242 1.13 13.79 -2.58
N ALA A 243 0.31 14.01 -1.56
CA ALA A 243 -0.12 15.36 -1.17
C ALA A 243 1.05 16.25 -0.75
N ARG A 244 2.03 15.72 -0.01
CA ARG A 244 3.25 16.45 0.34
C ARG A 244 4.05 16.82 -0.90
N ARG A 245 4.32 15.85 -1.78
CA ARG A 245 5.05 16.07 -3.03
C ARG A 245 4.32 17.06 -3.94
N LEU A 246 3.00 16.97 -4.04
CA LEU A 246 2.18 17.92 -4.77
C LEU A 246 2.32 19.34 -4.22
N ALA A 247 2.28 19.51 -2.90
CA ALA A 247 2.47 20.83 -2.29
C ALA A 247 3.86 21.42 -2.60
N LEU A 248 4.93 20.63 -2.51
CA LEU A 248 6.29 21.06 -2.84
C LEU A 248 6.46 21.37 -4.34
N ALA A 249 5.95 20.51 -5.21
CA ALA A 249 6.03 20.68 -6.66
C ALA A 249 5.35 21.98 -7.09
N LEU A 250 4.18 22.29 -6.54
CA LEU A 250 3.44 23.52 -6.83
C LEU A 250 4.09 24.79 -6.24
N GLU A 251 5.02 24.66 -5.30
CA GLU A 251 5.81 25.80 -4.79
C GLU A 251 7.01 26.11 -5.67
N GLU A 252 7.63 25.09 -6.26
CA GLU A 252 8.79 25.25 -7.13
C GLU A 252 8.42 25.55 -8.59
N ILE A 253 7.32 24.98 -9.09
CA ILE A 253 6.85 25.23 -10.45
C ILE A 253 6.34 26.67 -10.53
N GLY A 254 7.13 27.52 -11.19
CA GLY A 254 6.78 28.91 -11.44
C GLY A 254 5.53 29.04 -12.30
N GLN A 255 4.85 30.19 -12.19
CA GLN A 255 3.56 30.47 -12.86
C GLN A 255 3.55 30.23 -14.39
N ASN A 256 4.71 30.31 -15.04
CA ASN A 256 4.86 30.14 -16.49
C ASN A 256 5.15 28.70 -16.91
N ASP A 257 5.48 27.80 -15.97
CA ASP A 257 5.97 26.45 -16.23
C ASP A 257 4.98 25.37 -15.75
N LEU A 258 3.78 25.77 -15.32
CA LEU A 258 2.73 24.83 -14.91
C LEU A 258 2.11 24.17 -16.14
N ILE A 259 2.78 23.14 -16.62
CA ILE A 259 2.26 22.21 -17.61
C ILE A 259 2.13 20.83 -16.95
N VAL A 260 1.18 20.02 -17.43
CA VAL A 260 0.94 18.67 -16.89
C VAL A 260 2.24 17.86 -16.81
N GLN A 261 3.07 17.94 -17.86
CA GLN A 261 4.36 17.27 -17.92
C GLN A 261 5.28 17.68 -16.76
N ASN A 262 5.55 18.98 -16.59
CA ASN A 262 6.43 19.47 -15.55
C ASN A 262 5.93 19.11 -14.14
N LEU A 263 4.62 19.10 -13.94
CA LEU A 263 4.04 18.65 -12.67
C LEU A 263 4.32 17.17 -12.43
N VAL A 264 4.05 16.30 -13.41
CA VAL A 264 4.32 14.85 -13.29
C VAL A 264 5.81 14.57 -13.15
N ASP A 265 6.66 15.23 -13.94
CA ASP A 265 8.12 15.12 -13.85
C ASP A 265 8.59 15.49 -12.44
N ARG A 266 8.06 16.58 -11.88
CA ARG A 266 8.48 16.99 -10.54
C ARG A 266 7.94 16.07 -9.45
N LEU A 267 6.70 15.60 -9.57
CA LEU A 267 6.12 14.59 -8.67
C LEU A 267 6.94 13.28 -8.67
N THR A 268 7.47 12.87 -9.81
CA THR A 268 8.28 11.64 -9.96
C THR A 268 9.77 11.86 -9.71
N ASP A 269 10.23 13.11 -9.54
CA ASP A 269 11.63 13.45 -9.29
C ASP A 269 12.06 13.14 -7.85
N ARG A 270 12.99 12.19 -7.70
CA ARG A 270 13.56 11.81 -6.40
C ARG A 270 14.13 12.98 -5.59
N GLU A 271 14.66 14.02 -6.24
CA GLU A 271 15.25 15.17 -5.55
C GLU A 271 14.20 16.19 -5.06
N LEU A 272 12.92 16.07 -5.43
CA LEU A 272 11.86 16.95 -4.92
C LEU A 272 11.68 16.84 -3.42
N ASP A 273 11.61 15.62 -2.91
CA ASP A 273 11.33 15.37 -1.51
C ASP A 273 12.08 14.13 -1.04
N ARG A 274 12.97 14.33 -0.07
CA ARG A 274 13.76 13.26 0.53
C ARG A 274 13.03 12.54 1.66
N GLN A 275 11.86 13.02 2.06
CA GLN A 275 11.04 12.41 3.11
C GLN A 275 10.02 11.41 2.57
N THR A 276 9.83 11.36 1.25
CA THR A 276 8.85 10.49 0.61
C THR A 276 9.49 9.72 -0.54
N SER A 277 8.98 8.52 -0.81
CA SER A 277 9.28 7.82 -2.06
C SER A 277 8.86 8.67 -3.27
N GLN A 278 9.52 8.44 -4.39
CA GLN A 278 9.11 9.05 -5.65
C GLN A 278 7.70 8.59 -6.04
N ALA A 279 6.90 9.50 -6.60
CA ALA A 279 5.65 9.09 -7.21
C ALA A 279 5.93 8.24 -8.46
N VAL A 280 4.96 7.42 -8.85
CA VAL A 280 5.07 6.51 -9.99
C VAL A 280 4.03 6.88 -11.04
N SER A 281 4.46 7.04 -12.28
CA SER A 281 3.58 7.26 -13.41
C SER A 281 4.23 6.75 -14.69
N HIS A 282 3.42 6.19 -15.58
CA HIS A 282 3.83 5.87 -16.95
C HIS A 282 3.15 6.79 -17.96
N PHE A 283 2.87 8.03 -17.54
CA PHE A 283 2.35 9.08 -18.41
C PHE A 283 3.22 9.21 -19.66
N GLU A 284 2.60 9.04 -20.83
CA GLU A 284 3.27 9.18 -22.12
C GLU A 284 2.96 10.56 -22.66
N VAL A 285 4.03 11.31 -22.96
CA VAL A 285 3.92 12.71 -23.36
C VAL A 285 3.11 12.82 -24.65
N GLY A 286 1.89 13.36 -24.52
CA GLY A 286 1.13 13.93 -25.63
C GLY A 286 1.38 15.43 -25.76
N ASP A 287 0.91 16.04 -26.86
CA ASP A 287 1.06 17.47 -27.17
C ASP A 287 0.94 18.37 -25.93
N PHE A 288 1.91 19.28 -25.76
CA PHE A 288 2.09 20.19 -24.61
C PHE A 288 0.78 20.66 -23.95
N ARG A 289 0.45 20.06 -22.80
CA ARG A 289 -0.75 20.35 -22.00
C ARG A 289 -0.45 21.44 -20.97
N GLN A 290 -0.48 22.72 -21.37
CA GLN A 290 -0.30 23.84 -20.46
C GLN A 290 -1.48 23.99 -19.50
N ILE A 291 -1.28 23.79 -18.20
CA ILE A 291 -2.31 24.07 -17.19
C ILE A 291 -2.38 25.58 -17.03
N VAL A 292 -3.56 26.17 -17.17
CA VAL A 292 -3.65 27.63 -17.04
C VAL A 292 -3.49 28.03 -15.59
N TYR A 293 -2.47 28.85 -15.33
CA TYR A 293 -2.36 29.57 -14.07
C TYR A 293 -3.43 30.68 -14.02
N ARG A 294 -4.48 30.48 -13.22
CA ARG A 294 -5.63 31.38 -13.07
C ARG A 294 -6.00 31.54 -11.60
N PRO A 295 -5.21 32.27 -10.79
CA PRO A 295 -5.45 32.33 -9.36
C PRO A 295 -6.84 32.86 -9.00
N SER A 296 -7.63 32.05 -8.27
CA SER A 296 -8.96 32.46 -7.83
C SER A 296 -9.29 31.97 -6.43
N VAL A 297 -10.30 32.60 -5.82
CA VAL A 297 -10.93 32.04 -4.62
C VAL A 297 -11.83 30.91 -5.08
N VAL A 298 -11.58 29.72 -4.56
CA VAL A 298 -12.34 28.52 -4.89
C VAL A 298 -13.36 28.24 -3.80
N GLU A 299 -14.64 28.14 -4.19
CA GLU A 299 -15.71 27.63 -3.33
C GLU A 299 -15.71 26.11 -3.37
N VAL A 300 -15.58 25.48 -2.19
CA VAL A 300 -15.47 24.02 -2.08
C VAL A 300 -16.82 23.41 -1.71
N ASN A 301 -17.38 22.61 -2.60
CA ASN A 301 -18.54 21.77 -2.33
C ASN A 301 -18.10 20.54 -1.52
N THR A 302 -18.38 20.54 -0.21
CA THR A 302 -17.97 19.47 0.70
C THR A 302 -19.10 18.45 0.90
N ARG A 303 -18.77 17.17 0.70
CA ARG A 303 -19.62 16.00 0.97
C ARG A 303 -18.96 15.12 2.00
N ILE A 304 -19.79 14.49 2.82
CA ILE A 304 -19.38 13.49 3.80
C ILE A 304 -19.87 12.13 3.28
N GLY A 305 -19.08 11.08 3.47
CA GLY A 305 -19.48 9.71 3.14
C GLY A 305 -20.83 9.35 3.75
N THR A 306 -21.62 8.57 3.01
CA THR A 306 -23.02 8.28 3.37
C THR A 306 -23.17 6.98 4.16
N SER A 307 -22.14 6.14 4.18
CA SER A 307 -22.17 4.84 4.85
C SER A 307 -21.83 4.94 6.34
N SER A 308 -22.05 3.85 7.07
CA SER A 308 -21.86 3.81 8.53
C SER A 308 -21.33 2.45 8.98
N LEU A 309 -20.77 2.40 10.20
CA LEU A 309 -20.27 1.17 10.81
C LEU A 309 -21.34 0.07 10.92
N ALA A 310 -22.62 0.43 11.01
CA ALA A 310 -23.72 -0.52 11.18
C ALA A 310 -24.07 -1.31 9.91
N VAL A 311 -23.67 -0.81 8.75
CA VAL A 311 -23.92 -1.44 7.44
C VAL A 311 -22.62 -1.96 6.80
N ALA A 312 -21.51 -1.84 7.51
CA ALA A 312 -20.22 -2.30 7.02
C ALA A 312 -20.23 -3.81 6.83
N THR A 313 -19.68 -4.27 5.71
CA THR A 313 -19.65 -5.67 5.34
C THR A 313 -18.22 -6.17 5.25
N PRO A 314 -17.92 -7.41 5.68
CA PRO A 314 -16.71 -8.08 5.26
C PRO A 314 -16.63 -8.11 3.74
N LEU A 315 -15.42 -8.03 3.18
CA LEU A 315 -15.17 -8.28 1.77
C LEU A 315 -15.82 -9.62 1.35
N ALA A 316 -16.76 -9.58 0.39
CA ALA A 316 -17.55 -10.73 0.00
C ALA A 316 -16.67 -11.75 -0.74
N ASN A 317 -16.93 -13.05 -0.56
CA ASN A 317 -16.17 -14.14 -1.19
C ASN A 317 -14.64 -14.18 -0.92
N VAL A 318 -14.19 -13.82 0.28
CA VAL A 318 -13.53 -14.93 0.97
C VAL A 318 -14.65 -15.95 1.09
N ALA A 319 -14.54 -17.16 0.52
CA ALA A 319 -15.24 -18.27 1.15
C ALA A 319 -15.08 -18.04 2.65
N PRO A 320 -16.08 -18.24 3.53
CA PRO A 320 -15.71 -18.44 4.92
C PRO A 320 -14.57 -19.43 4.78
N ALA A 321 -13.34 -19.04 5.16
CA ALA A 321 -12.27 -20.01 5.28
C ALA A 321 -13.02 -21.11 5.98
N LEU A 322 -13.15 -22.27 5.30
CA LEU A 322 -13.86 -23.39 5.85
C LEU A 322 -13.43 -23.31 7.29
N GLU A 323 -14.37 -23.14 8.22
CA GLU A 323 -14.00 -23.32 9.60
C GLU A 323 -13.67 -24.83 9.67
N THR A 324 -12.57 -25.32 9.06
CA THR A 324 -11.45 -25.69 9.88
C THR A 324 -11.32 -24.58 10.91
N GLN A 325 -12.09 -24.75 11.99
CA GLN A 325 -11.44 -25.02 13.26
C GLN A 325 -10.11 -25.69 12.92
N SER A 326 -9.08 -24.89 12.64
CA SER A 326 -7.79 -25.21 13.21
C SER A 326 -8.17 -25.31 14.67
N ALA A 327 -8.24 -26.54 15.18
CA ALA A 327 -8.45 -26.74 16.60
C ALA A 327 -7.46 -25.78 17.25
N SER A 328 -7.96 -24.76 17.97
CA SER A 328 -7.09 -23.77 18.58
C SER A 328 -6.14 -24.55 19.46
N ARG A 329 -4.91 -24.75 19.00
CA ARG A 329 -3.96 -25.59 19.72
C ARG A 329 -3.62 -24.79 20.94
N GLY A 330 -3.95 -25.33 22.11
CA GLY A 330 -3.53 -24.72 23.35
C GLY A 330 -2.02 -24.62 23.34
N VAL A 331 -1.48 -23.44 23.67
CA VAL A 331 -0.04 -23.33 23.91
C VAL A 331 0.24 -24.08 25.21
N LEU A 332 0.96 -25.20 25.12
CA LEU A 332 1.30 -26.02 26.27
C LEU A 332 2.42 -25.37 27.09
N SER A 333 3.39 -24.78 26.39
CA SER A 333 4.50 -24.06 26.99
C SER A 333 5.07 -23.07 25.98
N ALA A 334 5.46 -21.89 26.46
CA ALA A 334 6.33 -20.99 25.73
C ALA A 334 7.34 -20.37 26.69
N THR A 335 8.58 -20.23 26.25
CA THR A 335 9.65 -19.62 27.03
C THR A 335 10.55 -18.80 26.12
N LEU A 336 10.87 -17.59 26.56
CA LEU A 336 11.85 -16.72 25.92
C LEU A 336 12.88 -16.31 26.96
N GLN A 337 14.15 -16.57 26.70
CA GLN A 337 15.26 -16.10 27.52
C GLN A 337 16.17 -15.23 26.67
N MET A 338 16.54 -14.07 27.19
CA MET A 338 17.36 -13.10 26.47
C MET A 338 18.38 -12.46 27.40
N ASN A 339 19.59 -12.25 26.89
CA ASN A 339 20.67 -11.58 27.59
C ASN A 339 21.30 -10.53 26.67
N GLY A 340 21.38 -9.30 27.14
CA GLY A 340 22.19 -8.24 26.53
C GLY A 340 23.31 -7.83 27.48
N PRO A 341 24.59 -7.94 27.09
CA PRO A 341 25.68 -7.43 27.89
C PRO A 341 25.62 -5.89 27.99
N LYS A 342 26.34 -5.31 28.94
CA LYS A 342 26.46 -3.84 29.05
C LYS A 342 26.81 -3.17 27.72
N GLY A 343 26.03 -2.17 27.33
CA GLY A 343 26.16 -1.45 26.06
C GLY A 343 25.57 -2.18 24.85
N GLU A 344 24.85 -3.28 25.04
CA GLU A 344 23.89 -3.80 24.06
C GLU A 344 22.63 -2.93 24.06
N TRP A 345 22.08 -2.63 22.88
CA TRP A 345 21.06 -1.60 22.70
C TRP A 345 19.73 -1.92 23.37
N VAL A 346 19.24 -3.15 23.25
CA VAL A 346 17.88 -3.53 23.63
C VAL A 346 17.74 -3.78 25.13
N LEU A 347 18.69 -4.51 25.74
CA LEU A 347 18.64 -4.92 27.14
C LEU A 347 19.65 -4.20 28.06
N ASP A 348 20.76 -3.66 27.53
CA ASP A 348 21.81 -2.92 28.28
C ASP A 348 22.15 -3.49 29.69
N ASP A 349 22.93 -4.57 29.74
CA ASP A 349 23.33 -5.27 30.98
C ASP A 349 22.20 -6.02 31.70
N GLN A 350 21.10 -6.31 30.99
CA GLN A 350 19.96 -7.02 31.55
C GLN A 350 19.77 -8.42 30.95
N THR A 351 19.14 -9.26 31.75
CA THR A 351 18.60 -10.56 31.33
C THR A 351 17.09 -10.50 31.52
N ARG A 352 16.33 -10.99 30.53
CA ARG A 352 14.88 -11.15 30.60
C ARG A 352 14.53 -12.61 30.37
N GLU A 353 13.52 -13.07 31.10
CA GLU A 353 12.93 -14.39 30.93
C GLU A 353 11.41 -14.22 30.97
N PHE A 354 10.74 -14.76 29.96
CA PHE A 354 9.29 -14.84 29.90
C PHE A 354 8.86 -16.30 29.88
N VAL A 355 7.87 -16.63 30.68
CA VAL A 355 7.34 -17.99 30.78
C VAL A 355 5.83 -17.94 30.74
N LEU A 356 5.23 -18.69 29.80
CA LEU A 356 3.78 -18.83 29.69
C LEU A 356 3.17 -19.25 31.05
N GLY A 357 2.18 -18.50 31.50
CA GLY A 357 1.48 -18.71 32.78
C GLY A 357 2.04 -17.90 33.95
N GLN A 358 3.21 -17.28 33.79
CA GLN A 358 3.66 -16.15 34.62
C GLN A 358 3.45 -14.83 33.88
N ASP A 359 3.69 -14.84 32.58
CA ASP A 359 3.51 -13.72 31.65
C ASP A 359 2.40 -14.03 30.65
N ASP A 360 1.80 -12.97 30.11
CA ASP A 360 0.83 -13.06 29.03
C ASP A 360 1.56 -13.24 27.70
N LEU A 361 0.99 -14.08 26.83
CA LEU A 361 1.51 -14.35 25.49
C LEU A 361 0.38 -14.18 24.49
N GLU A 362 0.59 -13.29 23.53
CA GLU A 362 -0.20 -13.19 22.32
C GLU A 362 0.59 -13.79 21.15
N ILE A 363 -0.06 -14.68 20.40
CA ILE A 363 0.49 -15.23 19.17
C ILE A 363 -0.14 -14.44 18.02
N VAL A 364 0.69 -13.68 17.31
CA VAL A 364 0.28 -12.85 16.16
C VAL A 364 0.30 -13.69 14.88
N THR A 365 1.40 -14.39 14.64
CA THR A 365 1.58 -15.32 13.50
C THR A 365 2.24 -16.60 13.99
N PHE A 366 1.78 -17.75 13.50
CA PHE A 366 2.38 -19.04 13.82
C PHE A 366 2.24 -20.02 12.65
N GLU A 367 3.25 -19.99 11.79
CA GLU A 367 3.29 -20.77 10.56
C GLU A 367 4.54 -21.63 10.48
N ALA A 368 4.66 -22.39 9.39
CA ALA A 368 5.77 -23.31 9.24
C ALA A 368 7.13 -22.63 9.09
N GLY A 369 7.18 -21.40 8.58
CA GLY A 369 8.41 -20.64 8.35
C GLY A 369 8.45 -19.28 9.05
N GLU A 370 7.41 -18.91 9.79
CA GLU A 370 7.31 -17.61 10.44
C GLU A 370 6.62 -17.73 11.80
N ILE A 371 7.12 -16.99 12.76
CA ILE A 371 6.51 -16.84 14.07
C ILE A 371 6.63 -15.40 14.55
N SER A 372 5.51 -14.82 14.97
CA SER A 372 5.40 -13.48 15.54
C SER A 372 4.60 -13.54 16.82
N LEU A 373 5.16 -13.00 17.90
CA LEU A 373 4.63 -13.12 19.25
C LEU A 373 4.81 -11.81 20.00
N VAL A 374 3.89 -11.55 20.94
CA VAL A 374 4.03 -10.49 21.94
C VAL A 374 4.02 -11.12 23.32
N PHE A 375 5.08 -10.90 24.10
CA PHE A 375 5.11 -11.22 25.52
C PHE A 375 4.81 -9.96 26.34
N SER A 376 3.84 -10.05 27.24
CA SER A 376 3.44 -8.95 28.13
C SER A 376 3.60 -9.37 29.59
N GLY A 377 4.40 -8.62 30.35
CA GLY A 377 4.72 -8.96 31.73
C GLY A 377 5.40 -7.82 32.47
N GLY A 378 5.05 -7.60 33.74
CA GLY A 378 5.70 -6.57 34.56
C GLY A 378 5.50 -5.11 34.10
N GLY A 379 4.59 -4.85 33.16
CA GLY A 379 4.33 -3.53 32.56
C GLY A 379 5.16 -3.23 31.30
N GLU A 380 5.83 -4.24 30.75
CA GLU A 380 6.58 -4.16 29.49
C GLU A 380 5.92 -5.09 28.46
N ASP A 381 5.93 -4.68 27.19
CA ASP A 381 5.57 -5.51 26.04
C ASP A 381 6.83 -5.74 25.19
N TRP A 382 6.97 -6.97 24.70
CA TRP A 382 8.13 -7.45 23.95
C TRP A 382 7.70 -8.14 22.66
N ASP A 383 8.07 -7.56 21.52
CA ASP A 383 7.85 -8.13 20.19
C ASP A 383 8.98 -9.11 19.86
N VAL A 384 8.58 -10.31 19.43
CA VAL A 384 9.49 -11.42 19.16
C VAL A 384 9.13 -12.02 17.81
N ASN A 385 9.98 -11.79 16.83
CA ASN A 385 9.73 -12.19 15.45
C ASN A 385 10.89 -13.01 14.89
N PHE A 386 10.56 -14.16 14.31
CA PHE A 386 11.50 -15.02 13.60
C PHE A 386 10.90 -15.47 12.27
N ALA A 387 11.69 -15.44 11.21
CA ALA A 387 11.33 -16.02 9.92
C ALA A 387 12.49 -16.82 9.32
N ALA A 388 12.17 -17.97 8.75
CA ALA A 388 13.02 -18.67 7.80
C ALA A 388 13.11 -17.87 6.47
N PRO A 389 14.08 -18.18 5.60
CA PRO A 389 14.12 -17.63 4.25
C PRO A 389 12.79 -17.82 3.53
N SER A 390 12.42 -16.84 2.70
CA SER A 390 11.09 -16.78 2.07
C SER A 390 10.73 -18.08 1.34
N GLY A 391 9.60 -18.68 1.73
CA GLY A 391 9.08 -19.94 1.20
C GLY A 391 9.72 -21.20 1.78
N ALA A 392 10.63 -21.09 2.74
CA ALA A 392 11.15 -22.20 3.52
C ALA A 392 10.37 -22.33 4.85
N SER A 393 10.34 -23.54 5.38
CA SER A 393 9.89 -23.80 6.75
C SER A 393 11.08 -23.86 7.70
N PHE A 394 10.86 -23.67 9.00
CA PHE A 394 11.85 -23.99 10.00
C PHE A 394 12.15 -25.49 9.94
N GLU A 395 13.43 -25.84 9.77
CA GLU A 395 13.88 -27.23 9.77
C GLU A 395 14.89 -27.44 10.89
N ARG A 396 14.75 -28.54 11.63
CA ARG A 396 15.71 -28.90 12.68
C ARG A 396 17.14 -28.92 12.11
N GLY A 397 18.05 -28.21 12.77
CA GLY A 397 19.45 -28.07 12.37
C GLY A 397 19.71 -26.98 11.33
N MET A 398 18.69 -26.23 10.92
CA MET A 398 18.86 -25.10 10.01
C MET A 398 19.54 -23.93 10.73
N THR A 399 20.56 -23.35 10.08
CA THR A 399 21.15 -22.08 10.50
C THR A 399 20.75 -21.01 9.50
N ILE A 400 20.17 -19.92 9.99
CA ILE A 400 19.59 -18.85 9.20
C ILE A 400 20.36 -17.58 9.50
N THR A 401 20.98 -16.99 8.49
CA THR A 401 21.44 -15.60 8.59
C THR A 401 20.22 -14.69 8.47
N ALA A 402 20.01 -13.85 9.47
CA ALA A 402 18.80 -13.04 9.59
C ALA A 402 19.10 -11.55 9.47
N ARG A 403 18.18 -10.84 8.82
CA ARG A 403 18.07 -9.37 8.86
C ARG A 403 16.85 -8.96 9.64
N ARG A 404 16.65 -7.65 9.76
CA ARG A 404 15.48 -7.10 10.41
C ARG A 404 14.23 -7.71 9.78
N PHE A 405 13.37 -8.25 10.64
CA PHE A 405 12.08 -8.79 10.25
C PHE A 405 11.28 -7.77 9.43
N PHE A 406 10.61 -8.23 8.39
CA PHE A 406 9.98 -7.46 7.29
C PHE A 406 10.91 -6.70 6.32
N PHE A 407 12.23 -6.68 6.54
CA PHE A 407 13.19 -6.00 5.65
C PHE A 407 14.28 -6.94 5.09
N GLN A 408 14.16 -8.25 5.32
CA GLN A 408 15.10 -9.27 4.84
C GLN A 408 14.98 -9.54 3.33
N GLU A 409 16.11 -9.83 2.66
CA GLU A 409 16.08 -10.33 1.27
C GLU A 409 15.57 -11.78 1.22
N LYS A 410 15.14 -12.25 0.04
CA LYS A 410 14.46 -13.55 -0.13
C LYS A 410 15.22 -14.76 0.45
N ASN A 411 16.55 -14.73 0.38
CA ASN A 411 17.44 -15.82 0.83
C ASN A 411 17.97 -15.62 2.26
N GLU A 412 17.49 -14.60 2.97
CA GLU A 412 17.80 -14.31 4.36
C GLU A 412 16.56 -14.58 5.23
N GLY A 413 16.77 -14.92 6.50
CA GLY A 413 15.68 -14.97 7.47
C GLY A 413 15.35 -13.61 8.06
N GLY A 414 14.25 -13.55 8.81
CA GLY A 414 13.87 -12.40 9.61
C GLY A 414 14.16 -12.63 11.09
N LEU A 415 14.66 -11.60 11.78
CA LEU A 415 14.83 -11.56 13.22
C LEU A 415 14.50 -10.14 13.70
N GLU A 416 13.61 -10.02 14.69
CA GLU A 416 13.41 -8.78 15.42
C GLU A 416 13.00 -9.08 16.86
N ILE A 417 13.86 -8.64 17.78
CA ILE A 417 13.58 -8.57 19.20
C ILE A 417 13.56 -7.09 19.59
N SER A 418 12.41 -6.61 20.05
CA SER A 418 12.23 -5.25 20.57
C SER A 418 11.34 -5.26 21.81
N GLY A 419 11.50 -4.25 22.67
CA GLY A 419 10.71 -4.12 23.89
C GLY A 419 11.17 -2.98 24.77
N ASP A 420 10.36 -2.62 25.77
CA ASP A 420 10.62 -1.49 26.69
C ASP A 420 10.94 -0.17 25.94
N GLY A 421 10.26 0.05 24.81
CA GLY A 421 10.47 1.24 23.95
C GLY A 421 11.81 1.28 23.20
N ARG A 422 12.56 0.16 23.15
CA ARG A 422 13.82 0.02 22.44
C ARG A 422 13.69 -0.94 21.26
N ALA A 423 14.12 -0.49 20.09
CA ALA A 423 14.16 -1.27 18.85
C ALA A 423 15.37 -0.87 17.99
N CYS A 424 15.77 -1.75 17.09
CA CYS A 424 16.95 -1.57 16.24
C CYS A 424 16.54 -1.04 14.87
N ASN A 425 17.31 -0.15 14.25
CA ASN A 425 16.98 0.32 12.90
C ASN A 425 17.42 -0.71 11.85
N GLU A 426 18.62 -1.26 12.01
CA GLU A 426 19.18 -2.36 11.23
C GLU A 426 19.55 -3.54 12.14
N ILE A 427 19.33 -4.76 11.64
CA ILE A 427 19.66 -6.01 12.35
C ILE A 427 20.60 -6.87 11.51
N GLU A 428 21.70 -7.31 12.13
CA GLU A 428 22.48 -8.45 11.67
C GLU A 428 22.33 -9.58 12.69
N GLY A 429 21.71 -10.68 12.30
CA GLY A 429 21.43 -11.77 13.21
C GLY A 429 21.72 -13.15 12.66
N ASN A 430 21.68 -14.13 13.55
CA ASN A 430 21.66 -15.55 13.20
C ASN A 430 20.62 -16.26 14.05
N ILE A 431 19.93 -17.22 13.45
CA ILE A 431 18.98 -18.11 14.12
C ILE A 431 19.45 -19.55 13.87
N GLU A 432 19.51 -20.34 14.93
CA GLU A 432 19.73 -21.78 14.88
C GLU A 432 18.44 -22.48 15.29
N VAL A 433 17.89 -23.29 14.40
CA VAL A 433 16.67 -24.06 14.64
C VAL A 433 17.05 -25.36 15.34
N ASN A 434 16.94 -25.38 16.67
CA ASN A 434 17.28 -26.54 17.50
C ASN A 434 16.22 -27.65 17.38
N GLU A 435 14.95 -27.26 17.25
CA GLU A 435 13.81 -28.14 17.06
C GLU A 435 12.80 -27.47 16.14
N ALA A 436 12.25 -28.24 15.19
CA ALA A 436 11.04 -27.87 14.47
C ALA A 436 10.27 -29.15 14.17
N SER A 437 9.03 -29.22 14.62
CA SER A 437 8.18 -30.41 14.46
C SER A 437 6.82 -30.00 13.94
N PHE A 438 6.27 -30.82 13.05
CA PHE A 438 5.04 -30.53 12.31
C PHE A 438 4.12 -31.74 12.33
N ASP A 439 2.82 -31.51 12.24
CA ASP A 439 1.84 -32.54 11.94
C ASP A 439 0.93 -32.11 10.75
N ALA A 440 -0.23 -32.74 10.60
CA ALA A 440 -1.14 -32.48 9.50
C ALA A 440 -1.74 -31.06 9.50
N ASP A 441 -1.77 -30.38 10.65
CA ASP A 441 -2.36 -29.04 10.78
C ASP A 441 -1.31 -27.93 10.99
N GLY A 442 -0.02 -28.26 11.07
CA GLY A 442 1.06 -27.26 11.08
C GLY A 442 2.17 -27.53 12.09
N LEU A 443 2.89 -26.47 12.46
CA LEU A 443 4.00 -26.51 13.43
C LEU A 443 3.44 -26.85 14.82
N VAL A 444 4.10 -27.77 15.54
CA VAL A 444 3.65 -28.25 16.87
C VAL A 444 4.65 -27.96 17.97
N ALA A 445 5.94 -27.85 17.63
CA ALA A 445 6.96 -27.35 18.53
C ALA A 445 8.09 -26.71 17.74
N LEU A 446 8.64 -25.64 18.31
CA LEU A 446 9.77 -24.90 17.76
C LEU A 446 10.72 -24.53 18.90
N GLU A 447 12.01 -24.74 18.69
CA GLU A 447 13.08 -24.29 19.58
C GLU A 447 14.15 -23.61 18.75
N LEU A 448 14.45 -22.36 19.08
CA LEU A 448 15.41 -21.51 18.39
C LEU A 448 16.44 -20.97 19.37
N SER A 449 17.70 -20.92 18.95
CA SER A 449 18.72 -20.05 19.54
C SER A 449 18.99 -18.91 18.57
N PHE A 450 19.19 -17.69 19.06
CA PHE A 450 19.39 -16.55 18.19
C PHE A 450 20.38 -15.54 18.75
N GLU A 451 20.99 -14.78 17.84
CA GLU A 451 21.83 -13.64 18.14
C GLU A 451 21.37 -12.45 17.30
N GLN A 452 21.18 -11.29 17.93
CA GLN A 452 20.81 -10.03 17.27
C GLN A 452 21.88 -8.98 17.52
N ARG A 453 22.37 -8.35 16.46
CA ARG A 453 23.20 -7.16 16.49
C ARG A 453 22.41 -5.97 15.96
N CYS A 454 22.44 -4.87 16.69
CA CYS A 454 21.75 -3.65 16.29
C CYS A 454 22.74 -2.63 15.71
N ASP A 455 22.39 -2.05 14.57
CA ASP A 455 23.03 -0.85 14.01
C ASP A 455 24.57 -0.91 13.95
N GLY A 456 25.11 -2.08 13.59
CA GLY A 456 26.55 -2.31 13.47
C GLY A 456 27.34 -2.32 14.80
N GLN A 457 26.66 -2.37 15.95
CA GLN A 457 27.32 -2.42 17.26
C GLN A 457 28.14 -3.70 17.47
N SER A 458 29.18 -3.63 18.31
CA SER A 458 30.02 -4.81 18.59
C SER A 458 29.38 -5.80 19.59
N THR A 459 28.36 -5.37 20.32
CA THR A 459 27.62 -6.15 21.32
C THR A 459 26.49 -6.92 20.64
N LEU A 460 26.10 -8.06 21.23
CA LEU A 460 25.06 -8.94 20.73
C LEU A 460 24.04 -9.21 21.83
N LEU A 461 22.76 -9.07 21.51
CA LEU A 461 21.69 -9.71 22.26
C LEU A 461 21.69 -11.18 21.87
N LYS A 462 21.63 -12.08 22.86
CA LYS A 462 21.52 -13.52 22.62
C LYS A 462 20.31 -14.07 23.35
N GLY A 463 19.65 -15.04 22.75
CA GLY A 463 18.51 -15.65 23.40
C GLY A 463 18.18 -17.06 22.92
N ASN A 464 17.27 -17.66 23.65
CA ASN A 464 16.63 -18.92 23.30
C ASN A 464 15.12 -18.73 23.37
N PHE A 465 14.44 -19.26 22.38
CA PHE A 465 12.99 -19.26 22.28
C PHE A 465 12.51 -20.70 22.14
N GLN A 466 11.48 -21.07 22.90
CA GLN A 466 10.86 -22.38 22.81
C GLN A 466 9.35 -22.24 22.91
N ILE A 467 8.63 -22.98 22.08
CA ILE A 467 7.17 -23.09 22.14
C ILE A 467 6.73 -24.49 21.78
N ALA A 468 5.72 -25.00 22.49
CA ALA A 468 5.06 -26.25 22.21
C ALA A 468 3.54 -26.05 22.25
N LEU A 469 2.86 -26.62 21.27
CA LEU A 469 1.42 -26.58 21.10
C LEU A 469 0.82 -27.95 21.35
N ASP A 470 -0.44 -27.98 21.75
CA ASP A 470 -1.18 -29.23 21.90
C ASP A 470 -1.30 -29.95 20.54
N THR A 471 -1.22 -31.27 20.57
CA THR A 471 -1.51 -32.11 19.42
C THR A 471 -2.97 -32.57 19.54
N PRO A 472 -3.79 -32.49 18.48
CA PRO A 472 -5.22 -32.82 18.54
C PRO A 472 -5.53 -34.23 19.07
#